data_AF-A0A260MBV7-F1
#
_entry.id   AF-A0A260MBV7-F1
#
_cell.length_a   1.000
_cell.length_b   1.000
_cell.length_c   1.000
_cell.angle_alpha   90.00
_cell.angle_beta   90.00
_cell.angle_gamma   90.00
#
_symmetry.space_group_name_H-M   'P 1'
#
loop_
_entity.id
_entity.type
_entity.pdbx_description
1 polymer ?
#
loop_
_entity_poly.entity_id
_entity_poly.type
_entity_poly.pdbx_seq_one_letter_code
_entity_poly.pdbx_strand_id
1 'polypeptide(L)'
;MDYSLLRKLSESDLNQITERRSIAGVTPLARAIARVSTESDGATGRRKALRDSVPRLRRLMAFIDFSVLSDDQLDDRVRAIFRETSVANPAQE
;
A
#
# COMPACT_ATOMS: atom_id res chain seq x y z
N MET A 1 -11.22 12.64 -12.99
CA MET A 1 -10.35 11.47 -12.68
C MET A 1 -8.94 12.01 -12.53
N ASP A 2 -8.35 11.90 -11.34
CA ASP A 2 -6.96 12.31 -11.09
C ASP A 2 -6.02 11.11 -11.32
N TYR A 3 -5.10 11.26 -12.27
CA TYR A 3 -4.10 10.24 -12.63
C TYR A 3 -2.67 10.64 -12.21
N SER A 4 -2.52 11.71 -11.43
CA SER A 4 -1.23 12.23 -10.98
C SER A 4 -0.40 11.17 -10.24
N LEU A 5 -1.05 10.26 -9.51
CA LEU A 5 -0.41 9.14 -8.80
C LEU A 5 0.33 8.18 -9.73
N LEU A 6 -0.19 7.93 -10.94
CA LEU A 6 0.47 7.02 -11.90
C LEU A 6 1.84 7.53 -12.32
N ARG A 7 2.06 8.85 -12.30
CA ARG A 7 3.36 9.46 -12.63
C ARG A 7 4.40 9.32 -11.52
N LYS A 8 3.96 8.99 -10.29
CA LYS A 8 4.82 8.87 -9.11
C LYS A 8 5.22 7.42 -8.79
N LEU A 9 4.54 6.46 -9.40
CA LEU A 9 4.74 5.03 -9.21
C LEU A 9 5.64 4.46 -10.32
N SER A 10 6.58 3.60 -9.95
CA SER A 10 7.30 2.79 -10.93
C SER A 10 6.42 1.65 -11.44
N GLU A 11 6.77 1.05 -12.59
CA GLU A 11 6.11 -0.16 -13.10
C GLU A 11 6.06 -1.28 -12.05
N SER A 12 7.16 -1.46 -11.32
CA SER A 12 7.21 -2.45 -10.23
C SER A 12 6.22 -2.14 -9.10
N ASP A 13 6.03 -0.86 -8.74
CA ASP A 13 5.05 -0.47 -7.71
C ASP A 13 3.63 -0.74 -8.20
N LEU A 14 3.35 -0.42 -9.47
CA LEU A 14 2.06 -0.70 -10.10
C LEU A 14 1.78 -2.20 -10.08
N ASN A 15 2.72 -3.05 -10.49
CA ASN A 15 2.52 -4.51 -10.49
C ASN A 15 2.20 -5.04 -9.09
N GLN A 16 2.85 -4.53 -8.04
CA GLN A 16 2.54 -4.92 -6.66
C GLN A 16 1.11 -4.57 -6.24
N ILE A 17 0.54 -3.50 -6.77
CA ILE A 17 -0.81 -3.02 -6.45
C ILE A 17 -1.87 -3.67 -7.36
N THR A 18 -1.60 -3.78 -8.66
CA THR A 18 -2.60 -4.09 -9.69
C THR A 18 -2.65 -5.57 -10.06
N GLU A 19 -1.53 -6.30 -10.08
CA GLU A 19 -1.52 -7.73 -10.46
C GLU A 19 -2.06 -8.61 -9.32
N ARG A 20 -2.10 -8.09 -8.10
CA ARG A 20 -2.64 -8.79 -6.94
C ARG A 20 -4.15 -8.58 -6.86
N ARG A 21 -4.92 -9.53 -7.42
CA ARG A 21 -6.39 -9.47 -7.47
C ARG A 21 -7.07 -9.18 -6.13
N SER A 22 -6.52 -9.65 -5.00
CA SER A 22 -7.08 -9.34 -3.68
C SER A 22 -7.04 -7.85 -3.34
N ILE A 23 -6.01 -7.13 -3.80
CA ILE A 23 -5.87 -5.69 -3.57
C ILE A 23 -6.56 -4.92 -4.69
N ALA A 24 -6.25 -5.23 -5.94
CA ALA A 24 -6.82 -4.56 -7.11
C ALA A 24 -8.34 -4.69 -7.20
N GLY A 25 -8.90 -5.80 -6.71
CA GLY A 25 -10.34 -6.03 -6.62
C GLY A 25 -11.06 -5.11 -5.63
N VAL A 26 -10.33 -4.44 -4.74
CA VAL A 26 -10.84 -3.41 -3.84
C VAL A 26 -10.23 -2.07 -4.26
N THR A 27 -10.84 -1.43 -5.25
CA THR A 27 -10.30 -0.20 -5.87
C THR A 27 -9.97 0.92 -4.86
N PRO A 28 -10.78 1.21 -3.82
CA PRO A 28 -10.42 2.21 -2.81
C PRO A 28 -9.12 1.88 -2.08
N LEU A 29 -8.93 0.61 -1.69
CA LEU A 29 -7.71 0.14 -1.02
C LEU A 29 -6.49 0.26 -1.94
N ALA A 30 -6.61 -0.12 -3.21
CA ALA A 30 -5.52 0.02 -4.18
C ALA A 30 -5.07 1.49 -4.34
N ARG A 31 -6.03 2.43 -4.35
CA ARG A 31 -5.73 3.87 -4.38
C ARG A 31 -5.06 4.37 -3.10
N ALA A 32 -5.53 3.93 -1.94
CA ALA A 32 -4.92 4.28 -0.66
C ALA A 32 -3.46 3.80 -0.57
N ILE A 33 -3.18 2.57 -0.99
CA ILE A 33 -1.81 2.04 -1.08
C ILE A 33 -0.95 2.90 -2.02
N ALA A 34 -1.48 3.27 -3.18
CA ALA A 34 -0.79 4.16 -4.12
C ALA A 34 -0.50 5.54 -3.49
N ARG A 35 -1.48 6.19 -2.86
CA ARG A 35 -1.31 7.49 -2.19
C ARG A 35 -0.23 7.42 -1.12
N VAL A 36 -0.42 6.56 -0.12
CA VAL A 36 0.47 6.45 1.04
C VAL A 36 1.88 6.03 0.63
N SER A 37 2.04 5.10 -0.31
CA SER A 37 3.37 4.69 -0.77
C SER A 37 4.16 5.82 -1.45
N THR A 38 3.46 6.79 -2.06
CA THR A 38 4.09 7.97 -2.67
C THR A 38 4.42 9.08 -1.66
N GLU A 39 3.94 8.98 -0.41
CA GLU A 39 4.31 9.89 0.69
C GLU A 39 5.71 9.59 1.24
N SER A 40 6.22 8.36 1.07
CA SER A 40 7.56 7.98 1.55
C SER A 40 8.65 8.42 0.57
N ASP A 41 9.64 9.15 1.09
CA ASP A 41 10.82 9.57 0.34
C ASP A 41 11.73 8.36 0.02
N GLY A 42 12.06 8.17 -1.26
CA GLY A 42 12.98 7.15 -1.75
C GLY A 42 12.31 5.92 -2.39
N ALA A 43 12.65 5.67 -3.67
CA ALA A 43 12.11 4.56 -4.46
C ALA A 43 12.44 3.17 -3.86
N THR A 44 13.63 2.99 -3.28
CA THR A 44 14.07 1.72 -2.69
C THR A 44 13.30 1.39 -1.40
N GLY A 45 13.08 2.39 -0.54
CA GLY A 45 12.32 2.24 0.70
C GLY A 45 10.85 1.90 0.43
N ARG A 46 10.25 2.57 -0.55
CA ARG A 46 8.87 2.34 -0.99
C ARG A 46 8.64 0.90 -1.42
N ARG A 47 9.49 0.35 -2.28
CA ARG A 47 9.32 -1.01 -2.81
C ARG A 47 9.37 -2.06 -1.70
N LYS A 48 10.33 -1.90 -0.77
CA LYS A 48 10.44 -2.79 0.42
C LYS A 48 9.18 -2.68 1.29
N ALA A 49 8.73 -1.45 1.59
CA ALA A 49 7.52 -1.22 2.38
C ALA A 49 6.28 -1.85 1.73
N LEU A 50 6.09 -1.67 0.42
CA LEU A 50 4.98 -2.29 -0.34
C LEU A 50 5.04 -3.82 -0.25
N ARG A 51 6.20 -4.42 -0.53
CA ARG A 51 6.39 -5.86 -0.51
C ARG A 51 6.08 -6.47 0.85
N ASP A 52 6.49 -5.80 1.93
CA ASP A 52 6.34 -6.31 3.29
C ASP A 52 4.91 -6.02 3.85
N SER A 53 4.27 -4.93 3.40
CA SER A 53 2.92 -4.50 3.84
C SER A 53 1.79 -5.27 3.18
N VAL A 54 1.89 -5.56 1.89
CA VAL A 54 0.80 -6.19 1.13
C VAL A 54 0.36 -7.55 1.73
N PRO A 55 1.25 -8.47 2.15
CA PRO A 55 0.83 -9.69 2.82
C PRO A 55 0.06 -9.44 4.13
N ARG A 56 0.40 -8.39 4.89
CA ARG A 56 -0.33 -8.03 6.12
C ARG A 56 -1.70 -7.48 5.82
N LEU A 57 -1.81 -6.56 4.85
CA LEU A 57 -3.10 -6.05 4.37
C LEU A 57 -4.02 -7.19 3.92
N ARG A 58 -3.49 -8.14 3.14
CA ARG A 58 -4.26 -9.32 2.70
C ARG A 58 -4.77 -10.18 3.85
N ARG A 59 -3.99 -10.35 4.92
CA ARG A 59 -4.46 -11.08 6.11
C ARG A 59 -5.58 -10.33 6.83
N LEU A 60 -5.50 -9.00 6.89
CA LEU A 60 -6.55 -8.18 7.49
C LEU A 60 -7.87 -8.22 6.72
N MET A 61 -7.84 -8.49 5.41
CA MET A 61 -9.06 -8.62 4.61
C MET A 61 -10.00 -9.74 5.09
N ALA A 62 -9.49 -10.71 5.86
CA ALA A 62 -10.33 -11.75 6.46
C ALA A 62 -11.21 -11.21 7.60
N PHE A 63 -10.90 -10.04 8.14
CA PHE A 63 -11.56 -9.44 9.31
C PHE A 63 -12.16 -8.06 9.02
N ILE A 64 -11.68 -7.40 7.97
CA ILE A 64 -12.03 -6.01 7.63
C ILE A 64 -12.44 -5.98 6.17
N ASP A 65 -13.67 -5.54 5.92
CA ASP A 65 -14.08 -5.14 4.59
C ASP A 65 -13.54 -3.73 4.30
N PHE A 66 -12.48 -3.66 3.50
CA PHE A 66 -11.87 -2.39 3.12
C PHE A 66 -12.73 -1.58 2.13
N SER A 67 -13.74 -2.18 1.50
CA SER A 67 -14.57 -1.48 0.51
C SER A 67 -15.54 -0.47 1.13
N VAL A 68 -15.86 -0.63 2.43
CA VAL A 68 -16.79 0.24 3.16
C VAL A 68 -16.10 1.35 3.96
N LEU A 69 -14.76 1.36 4.00
CA LEU A 69 -13.99 2.38 4.70
C LEU A 69 -13.90 3.67 3.87
N SER A 70 -13.88 4.82 4.55
CA SER A 70 -13.59 6.10 3.90
C SER A 70 -12.14 6.17 3.42
N ASP A 71 -11.86 7.08 2.47
CA ASP A 71 -10.49 7.30 1.99
C ASP A 71 -9.51 7.62 3.14
N ASP A 72 -9.94 8.44 4.12
CA ASP A 72 -9.10 8.78 5.29
C ASP A 72 -8.83 7.56 6.17
N GLN A 73 -9.85 6.73 6.43
CA GLN A 73 -9.70 5.50 7.20
C GLN A 73 -8.78 4.50 6.50
N LEU A 74 -8.86 4.42 5.17
CA LEU A 74 -7.99 3.58 4.36
C LEU A 74 -6.54 4.07 4.41
N ASP A 75 -6.33 5.37 4.22
CA ASP A 75 -5.00 5.97 4.25
C ASP A 75 -4.34 5.77 5.62
N ASP A 76 -5.07 6.02 6.71
CA ASP A 76 -4.57 5.79 8.08
C ASP A 76 -4.23 4.33 8.35
N ARG A 77 -5.09 3.41 7.88
CA ARG A 77 -4.84 1.97 8.04
C ARG A 77 -3.63 1.51 7.25
N VAL A 78 -3.46 1.99 6.02
CA VAL A 78 -2.28 1.67 5.19
C VAL A 78 -1.02 2.28 5.81
N ARG A 79 -1.05 3.52 6.28
CA ARG A 79 0.07 4.16 7.00
C ARG A 79 0.49 3.37 8.23
N ALA A 80 -0.47 2.90 9.03
CA ALA A 80 -0.18 2.08 10.20
C ALA A 80 0.59 0.81 9.83
N ILE A 81 0.14 0.07 8.82
CA ILE A 81 0.82 -1.15 8.35
C ILE A 81 2.20 -0.83 7.77
N PHE A 82 2.34 0.24 6.99
CA PHE A 82 3.63 0.65 6.45
C PHE A 82 4.64 0.92 7.57
N ARG A 83 4.24 1.69 8.60
CA ARG A 83 5.07 1.97 9.78
C ARG A 83 5.45 0.68 10.52
N GLU A 84 4.50 -0.22 10.74
CA GLU A 84 4.78 -1.52 11.38
C GLU A 84 5.78 -2.37 10.58
N THR A 85 5.78 -2.29 9.25
CA THR A 85 6.74 -3.04 8.42
C THR A 85 8.11 -2.40 8.38
N SER A 86 8.19 -1.07 8.43
CA SER A 86 9.45 -0.34 8.52
C SER A 86 10.13 -0.53 9.89
N VAL A 87 9.34 -0.56 10.98
CA VAL A 87 9.85 -0.75 12.35
C VAL A 87 10.24 -2.21 12.63
N ALA A 88 9.50 -3.18 12.07
CA ALA A 88 9.79 -4.60 12.26
C ALA A 88 11.05 -5.08 11.52
N ASN A 89 11.69 -4.23 10.72
CA ASN A 89 12.83 -4.59 9.87
C ASN A 89 13.91 -3.49 9.94
N PRO A 90 14.51 -3.24 11.12
CA PRO A 90 15.74 -2.45 11.17
C PRO A 90 16.75 -3.17 10.29
N ALA A 91 17.49 -2.42 9.48
CA ALA A 91 18.41 -2.92 8.47
C ALA A 91 19.14 -4.18 8.95
N GLN A 92 18.93 -5.30 8.26
CA GLN A 92 19.94 -6.34 8.22
C GLN A 92 21.07 -5.75 7.35
N GLU A 93 22.02 -5.11 8.02
CA GLU A 93 23.39 -4.88 7.53
C GLU A 93 24.12 -6.23 7.35
#